data_AF-A0A2T1BY20-F1
#
_entry.id   AF-A0A2T1BY20-F1
#
_cell.length_a   1.000
_cell.length_b   1.000
_cell.length_c   1.000
_cell.angle_alpha   90.00
_cell.angle_beta   90.00
_cell.angle_gamma   90.00
#
_symmetry.space_group_name_H-M   'P 1'
#
loop_
_entity.id
_entity.type
_entity.pdbx_description
1 polymer ?
#
loop_
_entity_poly.entity_id
_entity_poly.type
_entity_poly.pdbx_seq_one_letter_code
_entity_poly.pdbx_strand_id
1 'polypeptide(L)'
;MNIQQLLNRYELKTRQSIYNWCKALKIELSKDETGRVYVTQDQVEHLDQLKKHLSIPGNTLANFTPMSQVSIQEIDTSIDSQKIEIEVSELLAILLGDILSILKTRLPQSDVLWYHSTLERASAQSWLISTSQIQKIIGIKPLVKKGKKVYKRGNWLFVKQGKIGRETAWRVMKETKRETGIYEV
;
A
#
# COMPACT_ATOMS: atom_id res chain seq x y z
N MET A 1 -33.02 -17.12 -2.46
CA MET A 1 -33.28 -16.11 -1.40
C MET A 1 -34.00 -14.90 -1.99
N ASN A 2 -35.07 -14.40 -1.35
CA ASN A 2 -35.90 -13.31 -1.90
C ASN A 2 -35.35 -11.91 -1.56
N ILE A 3 -35.71 -10.90 -2.36
CA ILE A 3 -35.27 -9.49 -2.17
C ILE A 3 -35.57 -8.96 -0.76
N GLN A 4 -36.73 -9.28 -0.18
CA GLN A 4 -37.06 -8.86 1.20
C GLN A 4 -36.12 -9.47 2.25
N GLN A 5 -35.69 -10.72 2.05
CA GLN A 5 -34.74 -11.37 2.94
C GLN A 5 -33.34 -10.74 2.81
N LEU A 6 -32.96 -10.31 1.60
CA LEU A 6 -31.70 -9.61 1.35
C LEU A 6 -31.69 -8.20 1.96
N LEU A 7 -32.81 -7.48 1.93
CA LEU A 7 -32.93 -6.18 2.59
C LEU A 7 -32.68 -6.29 4.09
N ASN A 8 -33.30 -7.30 4.72
CA ASN A 8 -33.14 -7.57 6.14
C ASN A 8 -31.72 -8.01 6.49
N ARG A 9 -31.10 -8.90 5.69
CA ARG A 9 -29.71 -9.37 5.91
C ARG A 9 -28.68 -8.25 5.80
N TYR A 10 -28.89 -7.33 4.87
CA TYR A 10 -27.91 -6.28 4.57
C TYR A 10 -28.19 -4.94 5.23
N GLU A 11 -29.30 -4.81 5.97
CA GLU A 11 -29.78 -3.55 6.56
C GLU A 11 -29.99 -2.44 5.51
N LEU A 12 -30.38 -2.84 4.30
CA LEU A 12 -30.61 -1.93 3.21
C LEU A 12 -32.03 -1.35 3.31
N LYS A 13 -32.14 -0.02 3.20
CA LYS A 13 -33.42 0.70 3.34
C LYS A 13 -34.32 0.60 2.11
N THR A 14 -33.77 0.24 0.94
CA THR A 14 -34.52 0.34 -0.32
C THR A 14 -34.22 -0.85 -1.23
N ARG A 15 -35.26 -1.43 -1.85
CA ARG A 15 -35.14 -2.49 -2.87
C ARG A 15 -34.21 -2.08 -4.01
N GLN A 16 -34.21 -0.79 -4.36
CA GLN A 16 -33.33 -0.20 -5.37
C GLN A 16 -31.84 -0.38 -5.05
N SER A 17 -31.45 -0.41 -3.77
CA SER A 17 -30.04 -0.63 -3.38
C SER A 17 -29.56 -2.02 -3.80
N ILE A 18 -30.41 -3.04 -3.68
CA ILE A 18 -30.10 -4.40 -4.14
C ILE A 18 -29.98 -4.44 -5.66
N TYR A 19 -30.92 -3.81 -6.39
CA TYR A 19 -30.82 -3.73 -7.86
C TYR A 19 -29.54 -3.03 -8.32
N ASN A 20 -29.10 -1.97 -7.61
CA ASN A 20 -27.85 -1.30 -7.90
C ASN A 20 -26.63 -2.18 -7.62
N TRP A 21 -26.65 -3.00 -6.56
CA TRP A 21 -25.59 -3.97 -6.25
C TRP A 21 -25.53 -5.08 -7.30
N CYS A 22 -26.67 -5.64 -7.69
CA CYS A 22 -26.74 -6.63 -8.78
C CYS A 22 -26.24 -6.04 -10.11
N LYS A 23 -26.60 -4.79 -10.41
CA LYS A 23 -26.09 -4.06 -11.59
C LYS A 23 -24.58 -3.86 -11.54
N ALA A 24 -24.03 -3.54 -10.36
CA ALA A 24 -22.58 -3.39 -10.17
C ALA A 24 -21.84 -4.72 -10.34
N LEU A 25 -22.43 -5.83 -9.87
CA LEU A 25 -21.89 -7.18 -10.01
C LEU A 25 -22.16 -7.83 -11.37
N LYS A 26 -22.89 -7.15 -12.27
CA LYS A 26 -23.41 -7.73 -13.53
C LYS A 26 -24.17 -9.05 -13.32
N ILE A 27 -24.84 -9.18 -12.19
CA ILE A 27 -25.65 -10.36 -11.85
C ILE A 27 -27.07 -10.13 -12.38
N GLU A 28 -27.54 -11.04 -13.23
CA GLU A 28 -28.93 -11.08 -13.66
C GLU A 28 -29.79 -11.79 -12.61
N LEU A 29 -30.86 -11.12 -12.20
CA LEU A 29 -31.81 -11.64 -11.22
C LEU A 29 -32.86 -12.50 -11.91
N SER A 30 -32.87 -13.79 -11.61
CA SER A 30 -33.85 -14.74 -12.14
C SER A 30 -35.22 -14.57 -11.46
N LYS A 31 -36.29 -14.93 -12.19
CA LYS A 31 -37.66 -14.94 -11.67
C LYS A 31 -38.11 -16.37 -11.48
N ASP A 32 -38.63 -16.69 -10.31
CA ASP A 32 -39.17 -18.02 -10.02
C ASP A 32 -40.42 -18.25 -10.86
N GLU A 33 -40.84 -19.52 -10.93
CA GLU A 33 -42.13 -19.96 -11.47
C GLU A 33 -43.36 -19.22 -10.88
N THR A 34 -43.18 -18.52 -9.76
CA THR A 34 -44.20 -17.68 -9.09
C THR A 34 -44.11 -16.18 -9.45
N GLY A 35 -43.26 -15.80 -10.41
CA GLY A 35 -43.05 -14.42 -10.85
C GLY A 35 -42.29 -13.53 -9.85
N ARG A 36 -41.80 -14.10 -8.75
CA ARG A 36 -41.00 -13.40 -7.73
C ARG A 36 -39.52 -13.41 -8.11
N VAL A 37 -38.86 -12.29 -7.91
CA VAL A 37 -37.43 -12.15 -8.16
C VAL A 37 -36.66 -12.80 -7.02
N TYR A 38 -35.86 -13.81 -7.35
CA TYR A 38 -35.04 -14.56 -6.40
C TYR A 38 -33.56 -14.46 -6.77
N VAL A 39 -32.73 -14.69 -5.76
CA VAL A 39 -31.27 -14.69 -5.85
C VAL A 39 -30.78 -16.09 -5.50
N THR A 40 -29.92 -16.68 -6.34
CA THR A 40 -29.31 -17.99 -6.06
C THR A 40 -28.27 -17.88 -4.95
N GLN A 41 -27.89 -19.01 -4.33
CA GLN A 41 -26.94 -19.01 -3.23
C GLN A 41 -25.59 -18.38 -3.65
N ASP A 42 -25.07 -18.72 -4.83
CA ASP A 42 -23.85 -18.13 -5.39
C ASP A 42 -23.95 -16.62 -5.55
N GLN A 43 -25.12 -16.12 -5.95
CA GLN A 43 -25.34 -14.67 -6.08
C GLN A 43 -25.40 -13.98 -4.70
N VAL A 44 -25.88 -14.66 -3.65
CA VAL A 44 -25.83 -14.14 -2.27
C VAL A 44 -24.39 -14.05 -1.78
N GLU A 45 -23.52 -15.00 -2.11
CA GLU A 45 -22.10 -14.96 -1.75
C GLU A 45 -21.39 -13.75 -2.39
N HIS A 46 -21.66 -13.46 -3.65
CA HIS A 46 -21.14 -12.27 -4.32
C HIS A 46 -21.64 -10.97 -3.65
N LEU A 47 -22.90 -10.94 -3.18
CA LEU A 47 -23.44 -9.80 -2.43
C LEU A 47 -22.80 -9.66 -1.04
N ASP A 48 -22.51 -10.77 -0.35
CA ASP A 48 -21.79 -10.78 0.93
C ASP A 48 -20.36 -10.24 0.75
N GLN A 49 -19.66 -10.64 -0.32
CA GLN A 49 -18.34 -10.13 -0.66
C GLN A 49 -18.37 -8.63 -0.94
N LEU A 50 -19.39 -8.16 -1.68
CA LEU A 50 -19.57 -6.74 -1.98
C LEU A 50 -19.86 -5.93 -0.72
N LYS A 51 -20.67 -6.43 0.22
CA LYS A 51 -20.89 -5.74 1.51
C LYS A 51 -19.59 -5.61 2.31
N LYS A 52 -18.79 -6.69 2.40
CA LYS A 52 -17.46 -6.63 3.06
C LYS A 52 -16.55 -5.59 2.41
N HIS A 53 -16.57 -5.49 1.08
CA HIS A 53 -15.78 -4.51 0.35
C HIS A 53 -16.23 -3.06 0.60
N LEU A 54 -17.54 -2.81 0.69
CA LEU A 54 -18.12 -1.49 0.99
C LEU A 54 -17.96 -1.04 2.45
N SER A 55 -17.72 -1.97 3.39
CA SER A 55 -17.43 -1.62 4.79
C SER A 55 -16.08 -0.92 4.97
N ILE A 56 -15.20 -0.95 3.97
CA ILE A 56 -13.87 -0.31 4.01
C ILE A 56 -14.00 1.15 3.51
N PRO A 57 -13.58 2.16 4.28
CA PRO A 57 -13.70 3.56 3.87
C PRO A 57 -12.83 3.86 2.64
N GLY A 58 -13.45 4.40 1.59
CA GLY A 58 -12.80 4.73 0.31
C GLY A 58 -13.08 3.75 -0.83
N ASN A 59 -13.67 2.59 -0.54
CA ASN A 59 -14.08 1.63 -1.56
C ASN A 59 -15.45 1.98 -2.15
N THR A 60 -15.53 2.05 -3.48
CA THR A 60 -16.75 2.36 -4.22
C THR A 60 -17.18 1.14 -5.03
N LEU A 61 -18.48 1.02 -5.34
CA LEU A 61 -19.05 -0.04 -6.18
C LEU A 61 -18.30 -0.27 -7.52
N ALA A 62 -17.65 0.78 -8.05
CA ALA A 62 -16.87 0.72 -9.29
C ALA A 62 -15.51 0.00 -9.16
N ASN A 63 -14.95 -0.10 -7.96
CA ASN A 63 -13.64 -0.73 -7.70
C ASN A 63 -13.79 -2.21 -7.29
N PHE A 64 -15.00 -2.75 -7.27
CA PHE A 64 -15.21 -4.14 -6.91
C PHE A 64 -14.76 -5.05 -8.08
N THR A 65 -13.67 -5.77 -7.88
CA THR A 65 -13.31 -6.93 -8.71
C THR A 65 -13.80 -8.19 -7.99
N PRO A 66 -14.77 -8.93 -8.55
CA PRO A 66 -15.15 -10.22 -8.00
C PRO A 66 -13.91 -11.10 -7.95
N MET A 67 -13.65 -11.71 -6.80
CA MET A 67 -12.62 -12.72 -6.68
C MET A 67 -13.08 -13.91 -7.51
N SER A 68 -12.50 -14.11 -8.69
CA SER A 68 -12.83 -15.28 -9.52
C SER A 68 -12.70 -16.53 -8.66
N GLN A 69 -13.84 -17.18 -8.41
CA GLN A 69 -13.86 -18.50 -7.84
C GLN A 69 -13.10 -19.42 -8.81
N VAL A 70 -11.98 -19.97 -8.36
CA VAL A 70 -11.37 -21.12 -9.01
C VAL A 70 -12.42 -22.22 -8.93
N SER A 71 -13.02 -22.58 -10.05
CA SER A 71 -13.92 -23.73 -10.13
C SER A 71 -13.07 -24.99 -9.97
N ILE A 72 -12.88 -25.43 -8.72
CA ILE A 72 -12.44 -26.79 -8.45
C ILE A 72 -13.62 -27.65 -8.85
N GLN A 73 -13.55 -28.31 -10.01
CA GLN A 73 -14.49 -29.35 -10.36
C GLN A 73 -14.45 -30.37 -9.22
N GLU A 74 -15.60 -30.64 -8.60
CA GLU A 74 -15.74 -31.74 -7.64
C GLU A 74 -15.36 -33.04 -8.37
N ILE A 75 -14.12 -33.47 -8.18
CA ILE A 75 -13.70 -34.79 -8.59
C ILE A 75 -14.32 -35.71 -7.55
N ASP A 76 -15.41 -36.36 -7.94
CA ASP A 76 -16.07 -37.41 -7.17
C ASP A 76 -15.10 -38.57 -6.99
N THR A 77 -14.25 -38.42 -5.98
CA THR A 77 -13.36 -39.45 -5.49
C THR A 77 -13.46 -39.33 -3.99
N SER A 78 -13.96 -40.40 -3.38
CA SER A 78 -13.98 -40.64 -1.94
C SER A 78 -12.54 -40.69 -1.40
N ILE A 79 -11.86 -39.54 -1.41
CA ILE A 79 -10.51 -39.35 -0.93
C ILE A 79 -10.65 -38.64 0.41
N ASP A 80 -10.26 -39.38 1.43
CA ASP A 80 -10.10 -38.99 2.82
C ASP A 80 -9.68 -37.52 2.98
N SER A 81 -10.66 -36.68 3.33
CA SER A 81 -10.55 -35.22 3.39
C SER A 81 -9.42 -34.75 4.31
N GLN A 82 -9.00 -35.58 5.26
CA GLN A 82 -7.94 -35.28 6.21
C GLN A 82 -6.54 -35.28 5.57
N LYS A 83 -6.33 -36.05 4.50
CA LYS A 83 -5.00 -36.17 3.86
C LYS A 83 -4.69 -34.98 2.96
N ILE A 84 -5.70 -34.45 2.27
CA ILE A 84 -5.56 -33.30 1.35
C ILE A 84 -5.29 -32.00 2.13
N GLU A 85 -5.93 -31.81 3.28
CA GLU A 85 -5.78 -30.57 4.08
C GLU A 85 -4.36 -30.43 4.66
N ILE A 86 -3.72 -31.54 5.01
CA ILE A 86 -2.33 -31.59 5.50
C ILE A 86 -1.35 -31.26 4.36
N GLU A 87 -1.56 -31.83 3.17
CA GLU A 87 -0.67 -31.67 2.02
C GLU A 87 -0.70 -30.24 1.45
N VAL A 88 -1.87 -29.59 1.43
CA VAL A 88 -2.00 -28.18 1.00
C VAL A 88 -1.35 -27.23 2.02
N SER A 89 -1.42 -27.53 3.32
CA SER A 89 -0.79 -26.74 4.37
C SER A 89 0.74 -26.76 4.28
N GLU A 90 1.33 -27.92 4.02
CA GLU A 90 2.78 -28.05 3.82
C GLU A 90 3.26 -27.30 2.57
N LEU A 91 2.54 -27.42 1.45
CA LEU A 91 2.86 -26.70 0.22
C LEU A 91 2.76 -25.18 0.38
N LEU A 92 1.77 -24.68 1.14
CA LEU A 92 1.64 -23.26 1.46
C LEU A 92 2.79 -22.77 2.33
N ALA A 93 3.21 -23.56 3.32
CA ALA A 93 4.34 -23.22 4.19
C ALA A 93 5.66 -23.12 3.40
N ILE A 94 5.88 -24.04 2.45
CA ILE A 94 7.03 -24.02 1.54
C ILE A 94 6.98 -22.77 0.65
N LEU A 95 5.84 -22.49 0.00
CA LEU A 95 5.68 -21.32 -0.86
C LEU A 95 5.89 -20.00 -0.10
N LEU A 96 5.37 -19.88 1.12
CA LEU A 96 5.59 -18.73 2.00
C LEU A 96 7.08 -18.58 2.37
N GLY A 97 7.76 -19.69 2.66
CA GLY A 97 9.19 -19.73 2.92
C GLY A 97 10.02 -19.25 1.73
N ASP A 98 9.66 -19.68 0.52
CA ASP A 98 10.32 -19.30 -0.72
C ASP A 98 10.09 -17.82 -1.05
N ILE A 99 8.85 -17.34 -0.92
CA ILE A 99 8.53 -15.92 -1.10
C ILE A 99 9.29 -15.06 -0.10
N LEU A 100 9.35 -15.45 1.18
CA LEU A 100 10.12 -14.74 2.20
C LEU A 100 11.61 -14.70 1.88
N SER A 101 12.16 -15.79 1.34
CA SER A 101 13.57 -15.88 0.94
C SER A 101 13.86 -15.01 -0.28
N ILE A 102 12.97 -14.99 -1.27
CA ILE A 102 13.05 -14.10 -2.44
C ILE A 102 12.92 -12.64 -2.02
N LEU A 103 12.02 -12.31 -1.10
CA LEU A 103 11.88 -10.95 -0.59
C LEU A 103 13.13 -10.52 0.17
N LYS A 104 13.68 -11.35 1.06
CA LYS A 104 14.93 -11.04 1.78
C LYS A 104 16.13 -10.80 0.86
N THR A 105 16.18 -11.47 -0.28
CA THR A 105 17.26 -11.30 -1.28
C THR A 105 17.02 -10.12 -2.22
N ARG A 106 15.77 -9.74 -2.47
CA ARG A 106 15.40 -8.62 -3.35
C ARG A 106 15.15 -7.30 -2.63
N LEU A 107 14.93 -7.33 -1.31
CA LEU A 107 14.93 -6.13 -0.49
C LEU A 107 16.36 -5.57 -0.53
N PRO A 108 16.57 -4.35 -1.03
CA PRO A 108 17.88 -3.74 -0.95
C PRO A 108 18.24 -3.70 0.53
N GLN A 109 19.28 -4.46 0.93
CA GLN A 109 19.90 -4.30 2.24
C GLN A 109 20.15 -2.81 2.37
N SER A 110 19.47 -2.16 3.31
CA SER A 110 19.45 -0.70 3.43
C SER A 110 20.89 -0.21 3.43
N ASP A 111 21.35 0.27 2.28
CA ASP A 111 22.74 0.64 2.08
C ASP A 111 23.03 1.73 3.12
N VAL A 112 23.94 1.48 4.06
CA VAL A 112 24.23 2.39 5.17
C VAL A 112 24.58 3.80 4.64
N LEU A 113 25.02 3.90 3.38
CA LEU A 113 25.39 5.13 2.69
C LEU A 113 24.36 5.60 1.65
N TRP A 114 23.15 5.03 1.61
CA TRP A 114 22.10 5.38 0.64
C TRP A 114 21.82 6.89 0.57
N TYR A 115 21.93 7.56 1.71
CA TYR A 115 21.67 8.98 1.85
C TYR A 115 22.70 9.85 1.11
N HIS A 116 23.93 9.38 0.86
CA HIS A 116 24.94 10.12 0.13
C HIS A 116 24.50 10.42 -1.31
N SER A 117 23.97 9.43 -2.02
CA SER A 117 23.46 9.61 -3.40
C SER A 117 22.30 10.62 -3.46
N THR A 118 21.47 10.65 -2.42
CA THR A 118 20.33 11.57 -2.31
C THR A 118 20.80 12.99 -2.03
N LEU A 119 21.75 13.17 -1.11
CA LEU A 119 22.36 14.46 -0.81
C LEU A 119 23.18 15.00 -1.99
N GLU A 120 23.82 14.13 -2.77
CA GLU A 120 24.57 14.49 -3.96
C GLU A 120 23.67 15.06 -5.05
N ARG A 121 22.58 14.37 -5.37
CA ARG A 121 21.57 14.87 -6.32
C ARG A 121 20.96 16.19 -5.85
N ALA A 122 20.63 16.29 -4.56
CA ALA A 122 20.10 17.51 -3.99
C ALA A 122 21.09 18.68 -4.06
N SER A 123 22.38 18.43 -3.81
CA SER A 123 23.43 19.43 -3.93
C SER A 123 23.65 19.87 -5.38
N ALA A 124 23.65 18.92 -6.33
CA ALA A 124 23.83 19.21 -7.75
C ALA A 124 22.69 20.06 -8.32
N GLN A 125 21.45 19.76 -7.91
CA GLN A 125 20.25 20.45 -8.37
C GLN A 125 19.84 21.63 -7.48
N SER A 126 20.66 21.98 -6.47
CA SER A 126 20.38 23.05 -5.50
C SER A 126 19.00 22.96 -4.83
N TRP A 127 18.51 21.74 -4.60
CA TRP A 127 17.20 21.50 -4.01
C TRP A 127 17.12 22.04 -2.57
N LEU A 128 15.95 22.57 -2.23
CA LEU A 128 15.61 22.93 -0.86
C LEU A 128 14.90 21.75 -0.20
N ILE A 129 15.48 21.25 0.87
CA ILE A 129 14.97 20.11 1.64
C ILE A 129 14.42 20.63 2.97
N SER A 130 13.27 20.13 3.39
CA SER A 130 12.67 20.49 4.68
C SER A 130 13.43 19.84 5.85
N THR A 131 13.28 20.39 7.06
CA THR A 131 13.88 19.81 8.28
C THR A 131 13.47 18.34 8.47
N SER A 132 12.20 18.00 8.27
CA SER A 132 11.71 16.63 8.44
C SER A 132 12.25 15.67 7.39
N GLN A 133 12.39 16.13 6.14
CA GLN A 133 13.01 15.34 5.08
C GLN A 133 14.49 15.09 5.36
N ILE A 134 15.25 16.10 5.81
CA ILE A 134 16.64 15.88 6.24
C ILE A 134 16.68 14.87 7.38
N GLN A 135 15.84 15.02 8.40
CA GLN A 135 15.79 14.07 9.51
C GLN A 135 15.53 12.63 9.05
N LYS A 136 14.69 12.41 8.03
CA LYS A 136 14.48 11.08 7.43
C LYS A 136 15.73 10.58 6.69
N ILE A 137 16.42 11.46 5.96
CA ILE A 137 17.58 11.11 5.14
C ILE A 137 18.81 10.79 6.01
N ILE A 138 19.11 11.62 7.00
CA ILE A 138 20.33 11.49 7.82
C ILE A 138 20.06 10.93 9.23
N GLY A 139 18.80 10.69 9.60
CA GLY A 139 18.39 10.19 10.92
C GLY A 139 18.46 11.21 12.07
N ILE A 140 18.94 12.44 11.81
CA ILE A 140 19.14 13.47 12.85
C ILE A 140 18.54 14.78 12.38
N LYS A 141 17.84 15.47 13.29
CA LYS A 141 17.30 16.80 13.05
C LYS A 141 18.43 17.84 13.00
N PRO A 142 18.60 18.59 11.90
CA PRO A 142 19.61 19.64 11.82
C PRO A 142 19.27 20.79 12.77
N LEU A 143 20.12 20.99 13.78
CA LEU A 143 19.99 22.07 14.77
C LEU A 143 21.18 23.01 14.63
N VAL A 144 20.90 24.31 14.51
CA VAL A 144 21.95 25.33 14.49
C VAL A 144 21.92 26.15 15.77
N LYS A 145 23.10 26.47 16.31
CA LYS A 145 23.24 27.42 17.43
C LYS A 145 22.70 28.79 17.02
N LYS A 146 22.17 29.55 17.98
CA LYS A 146 21.66 30.92 17.75
C LYS A 146 22.69 31.76 16.98
N GLY A 147 22.24 32.45 15.93
CA GLY A 147 23.08 33.29 15.06
C GLY A 147 23.79 32.55 13.91
N LYS A 148 23.86 31.22 13.92
CA LYS A 148 24.47 30.45 12.83
C LYS A 148 23.40 29.99 11.83
N LYS A 149 23.76 29.95 10.54
CA LYS A 149 22.88 29.52 9.44
C LYS A 149 23.26 28.17 8.82
N VAL A 150 24.37 27.57 9.26
CA VAL A 150 24.95 26.36 8.66
C VAL A 150 25.04 25.25 9.69
N TYR A 151 24.48 24.09 9.37
CA TYR A 151 24.67 22.84 10.10
C TYR A 151 25.61 21.94 9.30
N LYS A 152 26.69 21.48 9.92
CA LYS A 152 27.70 20.61 9.28
C LYS A 152 27.54 19.18 9.77
N ARG A 153 27.60 18.22 8.85
CA ARG A 153 27.67 16.78 9.18
C ARG A 153 28.54 16.06 8.16
N GLY A 154 29.67 15.52 8.63
CA GLY A 154 30.67 14.93 7.74
C GLY A 154 31.08 15.94 6.66
N ASN A 155 31.01 15.51 5.39
CA ASN A 155 31.36 16.31 4.23
C ASN A 155 30.17 17.13 3.68
N TRP A 156 29.03 17.15 4.39
CA TRP A 156 27.82 17.84 3.98
C TRP A 156 27.56 19.09 4.84
N LEU A 157 27.16 20.16 4.17
CA LEU A 157 26.79 21.44 4.74
C LEU A 157 25.31 21.70 4.42
N PHE A 158 24.53 21.91 5.46
CA PHE A 158 23.11 22.24 5.36
C PHE A 158 22.96 23.73 5.70
N VAL A 159 22.70 24.54 4.68
CA VAL A 159 22.57 25.99 4.81
C VAL A 159 21.11 26.38 4.85
N LYS A 160 20.70 27.10 5.89
CA LYS A 160 19.34 27.63 6.03
C LYS A 160 19.08 28.68 4.95
N GLN A 161 18.10 28.42 4.09
CA GLN A 161 17.73 29.28 2.96
C GLN A 161 16.30 29.85 3.05
N GLY A 162 15.55 29.51 4.11
CA GLY A 162 14.20 30.05 4.31
C GLY A 162 13.31 29.07 5.06
N LYS A 163 12.05 28.98 4.61
CA LYS A 163 11.05 28.03 5.12
C LYS A 163 10.35 27.29 3.98
N ILE A 164 10.05 26.02 4.18
CA ILE A 164 9.13 25.22 3.36
C ILE A 164 7.93 24.93 4.26
N GLY A 165 6.81 25.60 3.99
CA GLY A 165 5.65 25.58 4.88
C GLY A 165 6.00 26.06 6.29
N ARG A 166 5.79 25.19 7.30
CA ARG A 166 6.11 25.47 8.71
C ARG A 166 7.54 25.10 9.10
N GLU A 167 8.28 24.46 8.20
CA GLU A 167 9.63 23.94 8.47
C GLU A 167 10.72 24.84 7.90
N THR A 168 11.94 24.71 8.43
CA THR A 168 13.10 25.39 7.85
C THR A 168 13.48 24.74 6.52
N ALA A 169 13.76 25.57 5.52
CA ALA A 169 14.30 25.14 4.23
C ALA A 169 15.82 25.12 4.28
N TRP A 170 16.41 24.01 3.84
CA TRP A 170 17.85 23.79 3.87
C TRP A 170 18.35 23.47 2.47
N ARG A 171 19.43 24.15 2.07
CA ARG A 171 20.19 23.78 0.88
C ARG A 171 21.36 22.89 1.29
N VAL A 172 21.54 21.79 0.56
CA VAL A 172 22.65 20.86 0.76
C VAL A 172 23.83 21.30 -0.10
N MET A 173 25.02 21.33 0.48
CA MET A 173 26.28 21.63 -0.19
C MET A 173 27.35 20.63 0.27
N LYS A 174 28.32 20.33 -0.60
CA LYS A 174 29.53 19.60 -0.20
C LYS A 174 30.54 20.58 0.41
N GLU A 175 31.24 20.13 1.46
CA GLU A 175 32.37 20.85 1.99
C GLU A 175 33.53 20.78 1.00
N THR A 176 33.71 21.83 0.20
CA THR A 176 34.94 22.01 -0.58
C THR A 176 36.04 22.43 0.41
N LYS A 177 37.03 21.56 0.64
CA LYS A 177 38.31 22.02 1.20
C LYS A 177 38.86 23.02 0.19
N ARG A 178 38.83 24.32 0.50
CA ARG A 178 39.75 25.25 -0.15
C ARG A 178 41.11 24.90 0.45
N GLU A 179 41.94 24.22 -0.32
CA GLU A 179 43.39 24.25 -0.08
C GLU A 179 43.77 25.73 -0.08
N THR A 180 44.08 26.24 1.11
CA THR A 180 44.70 27.54 1.27
C THR A 180 46.05 27.43 0.57
N GLY A 181 46.10 27.78 -0.70
CA GLY A 181 47.33 27.94 -1.46
C GLY A 181 48.14 29.04 -0.80
N ILE A 182 49.08 28.63 0.05
CA ILE A 182 50.24 29.44 0.41
C ILE A 182 51.11 29.42 -0.84
N TYR A 183 50.92 30.41 -1.72
CA TYR A 183 51.99 30.86 -2.59
C TYR A 183 52.56 32.12 -1.95
N GLU A 184 53.47 31.93 -1.00
CA GLU A 184 54.53 32.91 -0.77
C GLU A 184 55.66 32.55 -1.74
N VAL A 185 55.94 33.47 -2.66
CA VAL A 185 57.24 33.64 -3.33
C VAL A 185 57.66 35.07 -3.08
#